data_AF-A0A945W2I4-F1
#
_entry.id   AF-A0A945W2I4-F1
#
_cell.length_a   1.000
_cell.length_b   1.000
_cell.length_c   1.000
_cell.angle_alpha   90.00
_cell.angle_beta   90.00
_cell.angle_gamma   90.00
#
_symmetry.space_group_name_H-M   'P 1'
#
loop_
_entity.id
_entity.type
_entity.pdbx_description
1 polymer ?
#
loop_
_entity_poly.entity_id
_entity_poly.type
_entity_poly.pdbx_seq_one_letter_code
_entity_poly.pdbx_strand_id
1 'polypeptide(L)' 'MIKVLNTMEKIPKVGIITGWAEEIKPIDEEGINVDFILRKPFKHAELAKHINELFGAGSK' A
#
# COMPACT_ATOMS: atom_id res chain seq x y z
N MET A 1 -14.07 -5.88 5.55
CA MET A 1 -13.65 -4.50 5.19
C MET A 1 -12.44 -4.65 4.27
N ILE A 2 -12.19 -3.77 3.29
CA ILE A 2 -11.18 -3.87 2.20
C ILE A 2 -11.68 -4.48 0.86
N LYS A 3 -12.53 -5.53 0.83
CA LYS A 3 -13.11 -6.04 -0.45
C LYS A 3 -13.85 -5.00 -1.30
N VAL A 4 -14.35 -3.93 -0.67
CA VAL A 4 -15.04 -2.82 -1.34
C VAL A 4 -14.11 -2.03 -2.27
N LEU A 5 -12.79 -2.05 -2.02
CA LEU A 5 -11.81 -1.31 -2.83
C LEU A 5 -11.70 -1.88 -4.25
N ASN A 6 -11.93 -3.17 -4.41
CA ASN A 6 -11.91 -3.84 -5.72
C ASN A 6 -13.18 -3.61 -6.54
N THR A 7 -14.26 -3.14 -5.90
CA THR A 7 -15.55 -2.87 -6.57
C THR A 7 -15.70 -1.40 -6.96
N MET A 8 -14.70 -0.56 -6.70
CA MET A 8 -14.73 0.85 -7.05
C MET A 8 -14.45 1.04 -8.56
N GLU A 9 -15.15 1.97 -9.19
CA GLU A 9 -14.99 2.32 -10.62
C GLU A 9 -13.54 2.69 -10.98
N LYS A 10 -12.82 3.26 -10.01
CA LYS A 10 -11.36 3.43 -10.06
C LYS A 10 -10.77 2.71 -8.86
N ILE A 11 -9.90 1.75 -9.12
CA ILE A 11 -9.16 1.03 -8.08
C ILE A 11 -8.19 2.05 -7.44
N PRO A 12 -8.36 2.40 -6.16
CA PRO A 12 -7.45 3.33 -5.48
C PRO A 12 -6.08 2.69 -5.30
N LYS A 13 -5.04 3.53 -5.17
CA LYS A 13 -3.71 3.08 -4.73
C LYS A 13 -3.74 2.74 -3.24
N VAL A 14 -3.28 1.55 -2.87
CA VAL A 14 -3.39 1.01 -1.51
C VAL A 14 -1.99 0.81 -0.91
N GLY A 15 -1.73 1.46 0.22
CA GLY A 15 -0.55 1.24 1.04
C GLY A 15 -0.91 0.68 2.41
N ILE A 16 -0.12 -0.26 2.94
CA ILE A 16 -0.34 -0.84 4.28
C ILE A 16 0.85 -0.50 5.18
N ILE A 17 0.55 0.01 6.38
CA ILE A 17 1.56 0.31 7.39
C ILE A 17 1.41 -0.68 8.55
N THR A 18 2.45 -1.46 8.83
CA THR A 18 2.39 -2.55 9.83
C THR A 18 3.26 -2.33 11.06
N GLY A 19 2.99 -3.10 12.11
CA GLY A 19 3.75 -3.11 13.36
C GLY A 19 5.07 -3.89 13.29
N TRP A 20 5.74 -3.97 14.43
CA TRP A 20 7.09 -4.54 14.57
C TRP A 20 7.21 -6.03 14.25
N ALA A 21 6.17 -6.84 14.49
CA ALA A 21 6.24 -8.29 14.39
C ALA A 21 4.97 -8.90 13.77
N GLU A 22 4.18 -8.08 13.07
CA GLU A 22 2.97 -8.58 12.40
C GLU A 22 3.39 -9.27 11.11
N GLU A 23 3.26 -10.60 11.10
CA GLU A 23 3.19 -11.35 9.85
C GLU A 23 1.89 -10.94 9.16
N ILE A 24 2.07 -10.27 8.03
CA ILE A 24 0.96 -9.91 7.18
C ILE A 24 0.54 -11.22 6.51
N LYS A 25 -0.62 -11.75 6.90
CA LYS A 25 -1.26 -12.83 6.13
C LYS A 25 -1.26 -12.43 4.66
N PRO A 26 -1.07 -13.36 3.71
CA PRO A 26 -1.00 -13.02 2.29
C PRO A 26 -2.24 -12.21 1.91
N ILE A 27 -2.06 -10.90 1.73
CA ILE A 27 -3.12 -9.97 1.34
C ILE A 27 -3.64 -10.35 -0.07
N ASP A 28 -2.79 -11.06 -0.82
CA ASP A 28 -3.12 -11.72 -2.08
C ASP A 28 -4.25 -12.74 -1.95
N GLU A 29 -4.37 -13.48 -0.83
CA GLU A 29 -5.48 -14.43 -0.62
C GLU A 29 -6.83 -13.73 -0.45
N GLU A 30 -6.83 -12.46 -0.01
CA GLU A 30 -8.05 -11.65 0.10
C GLU A 30 -8.41 -10.91 -1.19
N GLY A 31 -7.58 -11.05 -2.24
CA GLY A 31 -7.77 -10.45 -3.55
C GLY A 31 -7.53 -8.94 -3.58
N ILE A 32 -6.85 -8.38 -2.58
CA ILE A 32 -6.61 -6.94 -2.46
C ILE A 32 -5.27 -6.62 -3.12
N ASN A 33 -5.29 -5.78 -4.15
CA ASN A 33 -4.05 -5.30 -4.76
C ASN A 33 -3.43 -4.22 -3.86
N VAL A 34 -2.23 -4.49 -3.32
CA VAL A 34 -1.49 -3.57 -2.46
C VAL A 34 -0.28 -3.04 -3.21
N ASP A 35 -0.21 -1.73 -3.34
CA ASP A 35 0.87 -1.04 -4.06
C ASP A 35 2.15 -0.93 -3.22
N PHE A 36 2.06 -0.84 -1.89
CA PHE A 36 3.23 -0.87 -1.01
C PHE A 36 2.90 -1.30 0.42
N ILE A 37 3.90 -1.85 1.10
CA ILE A 37 3.86 -2.22 2.51
C ILE A 37 5.03 -1.53 3.22
N LEU A 38 4.75 -0.85 4.34
CA LEU A 38 5.75 -0.14 5.13
C LEU A 38 5.71 -0.62 6.58
N ARG A 39 6.82 -1.16 7.09
CA ARG A 39 6.88 -1.74 8.43
C ARG A 39 7.44 -0.73 9.42
N LYS A 40 6.80 -0.61 10.59
CA LYS A 40 7.35 0.21 11.69
C LYS A 40 8.57 -0.46 12.33
N PRO A 41 9.58 0.33 12.73
CA PRO A 41 9.69 1.78 12.57
C PRO A 41 10.23 2.10 11.17
N PHE A 42 9.75 3.21 10.59
CA PHE A 42 10.22 3.71 9.30
C PHE A 42 10.54 5.19 9.40
N LYS A 43 11.33 5.71 8.45
CA LYS A 43 11.61 7.14 8.35
C LYS A 43 10.52 7.83 7.54
N HIS A 44 10.24 9.10 7.85
CA HIS A 44 9.30 9.90 7.06
C HIS A 44 9.64 9.92 5.56
N ALA A 45 10.95 10.01 5.24
CA ALA A 45 11.44 9.97 3.86
C ALA A 45 11.08 8.68 3.11
N GLU A 46 10.95 7.55 3.82
CA GLU A 46 10.60 6.25 3.24
C GLU A 46 9.13 6.22 2.81
N LEU A 47 8.23 6.73 3.67
CA LEU A 47 6.82 6.90 3.31
C LEU A 47 6.65 7.89 2.14
N ALA A 48 7.33 9.03 2.20
CA ALA A 48 7.28 10.03 1.14
C ALA A 48 7.77 9.47 -0.20
N LYS A 49 8.83 8.64 -0.18
CA LYS A 49 9.32 7.94 -1.37
C LYS A 49 8.26 7.03 -1.99
N HIS A 50 7.62 6.17 -1.20
CA HIS A 50 6.57 5.26 -1.72
C HIS A 50 5.39 6.03 -2.34
N ILE A 51 4.94 7.10 -1.68
CA ILE A 51 3.88 7.95 -2.21
C ILE A 51 4.32 8.61 -3.52
N ASN A 52 5.52 9.20 -3.56
CA ASN A 52 6.02 9.87 -4.76
C ASN A 52 6.27 8.92 -5.92
N GLU A 53 6.70 7.67 -5.67
CA GLU A 53 6.85 6.66 -6.71
C GLU A 53 5.49 6.26 -7.31
N LEU A 54 4.44 6.20 -6.49
CA LEU A 54 3.10 5.79 -6.94
C LEU A 54 2.32 6.89 -7.64
N PHE A 55 2.48 8.13 -7.22
CA PHE A 55 1.73 9.28 -7.76
C PHE A 55 2.57 10.16 -8.69
N GLY A 56 3.90 10.04 -8.66
CA GLY A 56 4.84 10.86 -9.43
C GLY A 56 5.31 10.25 -10.74
N ALA A 57 4.90 9.04 -11.10
CA ALA A 57 5.12 8.46 -12.43
C ALA A 57 4.21 9.12 -13.50
N GLY A 58 4.43 10.42 -13.70
CA GLY A 58 3.79 11.29 -14.68
C GLY A 58 4.74 12.38 -15.19
N SER A 59 6.05 12.11 -15.17
CA SER A 59 7.06 12.98 -15.80
C SER A 59 8.13 12.15 -16.49
N LYS A 60 7.75 11.55 -17.63
CA LYS A 60 8.54 11.45 -18.85
C LYS A 60 7.64 11.09 -20.02
#